data_AF-A0A2H0EVA9-F1
#
_entry.id   AF-A0A2H0EVA9-F1
#
_cell.length_a   1.000
_cell.length_b   1.000
_cell.length_c   1.000
_cell.angle_alpha   90.00
_cell.angle_beta   90.00
_cell.angle_gamma   90.00
#
_symmetry.space_group_name_H-M   'P 1'
#
loop_
_entity.id
_entity.type
_entity.pdbx_description
1 polymer ?
#
loop_
_entity_poly.entity_id
_entity_poly.type
_entity_poly.pdbx_seq_one_letter_code
_entity_poly.pdbx_strand_id
1 'polypeptide(L)'
;MRRWRHGAPKWTPCEGARPERPAKGKKEMIWLILRVVIFVAVVAAVAFGAGLLVDTVGSVSITWRGYEYPPLSLMEFAGLVLAAAVGLFALYKLAGLALALLRFSLGDETALSRYWSRARERRGFAALSQGLVALAEGDTGTAAVSARKARRLLGNRDLTDLLSAQIAEARGDTAEAKRHYRALAKEPPTAIVGVKGLLAQAVKHGETERALKFAEHAYSIRPRDPGVQQTLFDLQVQGANWEGAHRTLAALVKGKTLPKDVAARREAVIDLELARAAQAKGDERSARLAADAAVRAAPGLAPAAVFAARLHIAEGDVARAAKMIKEAWRQAPQPELAQAFAEIAPDESQTQRRRRFRDLIAVNPEHEESKFLAAELAIGDADWSAARKALGDLPSVKPTHRSLAMMAAIERGEGADDSVVRGYLARAVSAPRGAHWVCDRCAAAPGVWSARCPSCGGFDTLSWRETAEAPEAVGAAMLPLIVGEDATQTDRAEEDRLDAEAAEEAVREAAPARP
;
A
#
# COMPACT_ATOMS: atom_id res chain seq x y z
N MET A 1 -13.23 -26.41 18.14
CA MET A 1 -14.54 -26.42 17.44
C MET A 1 -15.49 -25.38 18.05
N ARG A 2 -15.57 -24.17 17.47
CA ARG A 2 -16.69 -23.21 17.68
C ARG A 2 -16.91 -22.46 16.37
N ARG A 3 -18.07 -22.69 15.75
CA ARG A 3 -18.51 -22.09 14.48
C ARG A 3 -18.88 -20.63 14.71
N TRP A 4 -18.13 -19.71 14.12
CA TRP A 4 -18.53 -18.31 13.98
C TRP A 4 -19.40 -18.17 12.74
N ARG A 5 -20.69 -17.88 12.93
CA ARG A 5 -21.59 -17.39 11.89
C ARG A 5 -21.35 -15.88 11.74
N HIS A 6 -20.56 -15.49 10.75
CA HIS A 6 -20.58 -14.10 10.27
C HIS A 6 -21.63 -14.01 9.16
N GLY A 7 -22.60 -13.11 9.36
CA GLY A 7 -23.59 -12.75 8.37
C GLY A 7 -22.90 -12.18 7.14
N ALA A 8 -23.08 -12.84 6.00
CA ALA A 8 -22.71 -12.31 4.71
C ALA A 8 -23.47 -10.99 4.48
N PRO A 9 -22.84 -9.93 3.95
CA PRO A 9 -23.58 -8.80 3.42
C PRO A 9 -24.46 -9.33 2.29
N LYS A 10 -25.78 -9.14 2.41
CA LYS A 10 -26.72 -9.40 1.33
C LYS A 10 -26.30 -8.54 0.15
N TRP A 11 -25.69 -9.17 -0.85
CA TRP A 11 -25.61 -8.60 -2.19
C TRP A 11 -27.04 -8.45 -2.69
N THR A 12 -27.58 -7.24 -2.60
CA THR A 12 -28.72 -6.86 -3.43
C THR A 12 -28.23 -6.90 -4.88
N PRO A 13 -28.85 -7.71 -5.75
CA PRO A 13 -28.60 -7.57 -7.17
C PRO A 13 -28.87 -6.10 -7.52
N CYS A 14 -27.91 -5.45 -8.18
CA CYS A 14 -28.22 -4.24 -8.92
C CYS A 14 -29.22 -4.66 -10.01
N GLU A 15 -30.49 -4.56 -9.66
CA GLU A 15 -31.61 -4.70 -10.57
C GLU A 15 -31.46 -3.55 -11.55
N GLY A 16 -30.76 -3.85 -12.65
CA GLY A 16 -30.47 -2.91 -13.69
C GLY A 16 -31.78 -2.29 -14.11
N ALA A 17 -31.90 -1.00 -13.88
CA ALA A 17 -32.91 -0.16 -14.49
C ALA A 17 -32.79 -0.39 -16.00
N ARG A 18 -33.60 -1.31 -16.52
CA ARG A 18 -33.85 -1.40 -17.95
C ARG A 18 -34.44 -0.05 -18.31
N PRO A 19 -33.93 0.66 -19.31
CA PRO A 19 -34.66 1.80 -19.83
C PRO A 19 -35.99 1.24 -20.35
N GLU A 20 -37.08 1.51 -19.62
CA GLU A 20 -38.42 1.36 -20.15
C GLU A 20 -38.46 2.18 -21.43
N ARG A 21 -38.53 1.50 -22.57
CA ARG A 21 -38.81 2.18 -23.83
C ARG A 21 -40.16 2.84 -23.64
N PRO A 22 -40.28 4.18 -23.70
CA PRO A 22 -41.59 4.80 -23.61
C PRO A 22 -42.43 4.21 -24.75
N ALA A 23 -43.68 3.84 -24.44
CA ALA A 23 -44.67 3.35 -25.38
C ALA A 23 -45.02 4.46 -26.40
N LYS A 24 -44.08 4.72 -27.31
CA LYS A 24 -44.15 5.76 -28.35
C LYS A 24 -45.05 5.33 -29.51
N GLY A 25 -45.57 4.11 -29.50
CA GLY A 25 -46.45 3.58 -30.54
C GLY A 25 -47.91 4.05 -30.47
N LYS A 26 -48.49 4.29 -29.27
CA LYS A 26 -49.92 4.63 -29.18
C LYS A 26 -50.24 6.09 -29.54
N LYS A 27 -49.37 7.05 -29.18
CA LYS A 27 -49.57 8.47 -29.54
C LYS A 27 -49.35 8.73 -31.04
N GLU A 28 -48.36 8.06 -31.65
CA GLU A 28 -48.11 8.13 -33.10
C GLU A 28 -49.28 7.52 -33.90
N MET A 29 -49.83 6.38 -33.46
CA MET A 29 -50.92 5.71 -34.18
C MET A 29 -52.25 6.46 -34.09
N ILE A 30 -52.61 7.03 -32.93
CA ILE A 30 -53.82 7.86 -32.78
C ILE A 30 -53.72 9.15 -33.60
N TRP A 31 -52.54 9.77 -33.63
CA TRP A 31 -52.33 10.98 -34.40
C TRP A 31 -52.33 10.73 -35.91
N LEU A 32 -51.87 9.57 -36.35
CA LEU A 32 -51.93 9.15 -37.75
C LEU A 32 -53.37 8.84 -38.19
N ILE A 33 -54.15 8.15 -37.36
CA ILE A 33 -55.58 7.92 -37.61
C ILE A 33 -56.34 9.25 -37.64
N LEU A 34 -56.09 10.16 -36.71
CA LEU A 34 -56.74 11.47 -36.69
C LEU A 34 -56.41 12.30 -37.94
N ARG A 35 -55.15 12.27 -38.41
CA ARG A 35 -54.75 12.91 -39.68
C ARG A 35 -55.48 12.33 -40.89
N VAL A 36 -55.64 11.01 -40.95
CA VAL A 36 -56.36 10.35 -42.04
C VAL A 36 -57.85 10.69 -41.99
N VAL A 37 -58.48 10.67 -40.81
CA VAL A 37 -59.90 11.02 -40.65
C VAL A 37 -60.15 12.49 -41.02
N ILE A 38 -59.29 13.42 -40.58
CA ILE A 38 -59.40 14.83 -40.96
C ILE A 38 -59.17 15.01 -42.47
N PHE A 39 -58.20 14.31 -43.05
CA PHE A 39 -57.97 14.37 -44.50
C PHE A 39 -59.18 13.89 -45.29
N VAL A 40 -59.76 12.74 -44.91
CA VAL A 40 -60.98 12.21 -45.55
C VAL A 40 -62.16 13.15 -45.36
N ALA A 41 -62.34 13.74 -44.18
CA ALA A 41 -63.39 14.72 -43.92
C ALA A 41 -63.23 15.99 -44.78
N VAL A 42 -62.00 16.49 -44.94
CA VAL A 42 -61.72 17.63 -45.82
C VAL A 42 -61.96 17.28 -47.28
N VAL A 43 -61.53 16.10 -47.75
CA VAL A 43 -61.79 15.65 -49.13
C VAL A 43 -63.29 15.50 -49.38
N ALA A 44 -64.04 14.94 -48.43
CA ALA A 44 -65.49 14.82 -48.52
C ALA A 44 -66.18 16.20 -48.54
N ALA A 45 -65.72 17.14 -47.71
CA ALA A 45 -66.25 18.51 -47.69
C ALA A 45 -65.94 19.26 -49.00
N VAL A 46 -64.75 19.06 -49.57
CA VAL A 46 -64.38 19.63 -50.88
C VAL A 46 -65.20 19.00 -52.00
N ALA A 47 -65.40 17.68 -51.99
CA ALA A 47 -66.24 17.00 -52.98
C ALA A 47 -67.71 17.44 -52.89
N PHE A 48 -68.22 17.63 -51.67
CA PHE A 48 -69.57 18.16 -51.44
C PHE A 48 -69.71 19.62 -51.88
N GLY A 49 -68.73 20.46 -51.55
CA GLY A 49 -68.68 21.85 -52.02
C GLY A 49 -68.56 21.96 -53.53
N ALA A 50 -67.79 21.08 -54.17
CA ALA A 50 -67.70 20.99 -55.62
C ALA A 50 -69.04 20.56 -56.25
N GLY A 51 -69.76 19.62 -55.63
CA GLY A 51 -71.11 19.22 -56.05
C GLY A 51 -72.12 20.37 -56.02
N LEU A 52 -72.11 21.17 -54.95
CA LEU A 52 -72.96 22.37 -54.86
C LEU A 52 -72.59 23.45 -55.88
N LEU A 53 -71.32 23.48 -56.30
CA LEU A 53 -70.84 24.38 -57.35
C LEU A 53 -71.28 23.95 -58.76
N VAL A 54 -71.52 22.65 -58.99
CA VAL A 54 -72.03 22.12 -60.26
C VAL A 54 -73.48 22.54 -60.50
N ASP A 55 -74.28 22.62 -59.44
CA ASP A 55 -75.71 22.94 -59.53
C ASP A 55 -76.03 24.44 -59.52
N THR A 56 -75.01 25.31 -59.39
CA THR A 56 -75.18 26.77 -59.39
C THR A 56 -74.86 27.39 -60.74
N VAL A 57 -75.89 27.88 -61.44
CA VAL A 57 -75.74 28.59 -62.71
C VAL A 57 -75.36 30.05 -62.41
N GLY A 58 -74.06 30.33 -62.34
CA GLY A 58 -73.51 31.67 -62.17
C GLY A 58 -72.26 31.86 -63.03
N SER A 59 -72.18 32.97 -63.77
CA SER A 59 -71.04 33.33 -64.60
C SER A 59 -70.22 34.44 -63.94
N VAL A 60 -68.90 34.28 -63.89
CA VAL A 60 -68.00 35.32 -63.40
C VAL A 60 -67.33 35.98 -64.60
N SER A 61 -67.70 37.23 -64.89
CA SER A 61 -67.05 38.03 -65.94
C SER A 61 -65.84 38.76 -65.34
N ILE A 62 -64.65 38.49 -65.87
CA ILE A 62 -63.42 39.17 -65.47
C ILE A 62 -63.11 40.23 -66.51
N THR A 63 -63.26 41.51 -66.15
CA THR A 63 -62.85 42.64 -66.98
C THR A 63 -61.46 43.09 -66.58
N TRP A 64 -60.49 43.00 -67.50
CA TRP A 64 -59.13 43.46 -67.26
C TRP A 64 -58.66 44.36 -68.40
N ARG A 65 -58.25 45.59 -68.08
CA ARG A 65 -57.76 46.59 -69.05
C ARG A 65 -58.70 46.84 -70.24
N GLY A 66 -60.01 46.82 -70.02
CA GLY A 66 -61.02 47.08 -71.06
C GLY A 66 -61.23 45.95 -72.06
N TYR A 67 -60.60 44.78 -71.87
CA TYR A 67 -60.91 43.56 -72.59
C TYR A 67 -61.89 42.71 -71.77
N GLU A 68 -63.04 42.40 -72.35
CA GLU A 68 -64.00 41.45 -71.80
C GLU A 68 -63.60 40.04 -72.24
N TYR A 69 -63.08 39.25 -71.30
CA TYR A 69 -62.91 37.82 -71.53
C TYR A 69 -64.28 37.14 -71.48
N PRO A 70 -64.54 36.12 -72.31
CA PRO A 70 -65.81 35.40 -72.28
C PRO A 70 -66.11 34.91 -70.85
N PRO A 71 -67.37 35.00 -70.39
CA PRO A 71 -67.73 34.68 -69.01
C PRO A 71 -67.30 33.25 -68.69
N LEU A 72 -66.36 33.12 -67.75
CA LEU A 72 -65.90 31.82 -67.28
C LEU A 72 -67.00 31.20 -66.44
N SER A 73 -67.25 29.92 -66.67
CA SER A 73 -68.11 29.15 -65.79
C SER A 73 -67.47 29.07 -64.39
N LEU A 74 -68.28 29.02 -63.33
CA LEU A 74 -67.80 28.94 -61.95
C LEU A 74 -66.83 27.75 -61.73
N MET A 75 -67.02 26.67 -62.50
CA MET A 75 -66.15 25.49 -62.58
C MET A 75 -64.73 25.83 -63.09
N GLU A 76 -64.62 26.56 -64.20
CA GLU A 76 -63.32 26.93 -64.78
C GLU A 76 -62.56 27.87 -63.86
N PHE A 77 -63.26 28.82 -63.24
CA PHE A 77 -62.65 29.72 -62.26
C PHE A 77 -62.18 28.97 -61.00
N ALA A 78 -63.00 28.08 -60.45
CA ALA A 78 -62.62 27.25 -59.31
C ALA A 78 -61.43 26.34 -59.64
N GLY A 79 -61.40 25.77 -60.85
CA GLY A 79 -60.28 24.97 -61.35
C GLY A 79 -58.98 25.78 -61.44
N LEU A 80 -59.04 27.01 -61.93
CA LEU A 80 -57.89 27.91 -62.02
C LEU A 80 -57.35 28.28 -60.63
N VAL A 81 -58.23 28.59 -59.68
CA VAL A 81 -57.85 28.91 -58.30
C VAL A 81 -57.21 27.70 -57.61
N LEU A 82 -57.74 26.50 -57.81
CA LEU A 82 -57.17 25.27 -57.26
C LEU A 82 -55.80 24.97 -57.89
N ALA A 83 -55.66 25.13 -59.21
CA ALA A 83 -54.39 24.95 -59.90
C ALA A 83 -53.33 25.95 -59.40
N ALA A 84 -53.70 27.21 -59.17
CA ALA A 84 -52.82 28.22 -58.59
C ALA A 84 -52.41 27.88 -57.15
N ALA A 85 -53.35 27.39 -56.32
CA ALA A 85 -53.07 26.97 -54.95
C ALA A 85 -52.13 25.76 -54.89
N VAL A 86 -52.33 24.76 -55.75
CA VAL A 86 -51.45 23.59 -55.87
C VAL A 86 -50.07 24.00 -56.39
N GLY A 87 -50.02 24.89 -57.39
CA GLY A 87 -48.77 25.44 -57.91
C GLY A 87 -47.97 26.18 -56.83
N LEU A 88 -48.63 27.02 -56.04
CA LEU A 88 -48.01 27.75 -54.92
C LEU A 88 -47.52 26.79 -53.83
N PHE A 89 -48.30 25.75 -53.51
CA PHE A 89 -47.89 24.72 -52.55
C PHE A 89 -46.68 23.92 -53.04
N ALA A 90 -46.66 23.55 -54.32
CA ALA A 90 -45.51 22.89 -54.95
C ALA A 90 -44.26 23.79 -54.90
N LEU A 91 -44.40 25.08 -55.21
CA LEU A 91 -43.33 26.08 -55.09
C LEU A 91 -42.83 26.21 -53.64
N TYR A 92 -43.73 26.28 -52.66
CA TYR A 92 -43.36 26.30 -51.24
C TYR A 92 -42.58 25.04 -50.82
N LYS A 93 -43.00 23.86 -51.29
CA LYS A 93 -42.30 22.60 -51.04
C LYS A 93 -40.95 22.52 -51.73
N LEU A 94 -40.84 23.00 -52.96
CA LEU A 94 -39.58 23.10 -53.70
C LEU A 94 -38.62 24.09 -53.04
N ALA A 95 -39.10 25.24 -52.59
CA ALA A 95 -38.31 26.21 -51.82
C ALA A 95 -37.83 25.60 -50.48
N GLY A 96 -38.69 24.86 -49.78
CA GLY A 96 -38.31 24.12 -48.58
C GLY A 96 -37.24 23.04 -48.85
N LEU A 97 -37.36 22.31 -49.95
CA LEU A 97 -36.36 21.32 -50.39
C LEU A 97 -35.03 21.98 -50.74
N ALA A 98 -35.07 23.10 -51.47
CA ALA A 98 -33.88 23.88 -51.83
C ALA A 98 -33.19 24.45 -50.58
N LEU A 99 -33.93 25.00 -49.61
CA LEU A 99 -33.36 25.44 -48.33
C LEU A 99 -32.78 24.28 -47.51
N ALA A 100 -33.39 23.09 -47.55
CA ALA A 100 -32.86 21.91 -46.86
C ALA A 100 -31.56 21.41 -47.51
N LEU A 101 -31.49 21.38 -48.85
CA LEU A 101 -30.27 21.06 -49.59
C LEU A 101 -29.17 22.09 -49.31
N LEU A 102 -29.52 23.37 -49.29
CA LEU A 102 -28.59 24.45 -49.00
C LEU A 102 -28.06 24.36 -47.56
N ARG A 103 -28.92 24.11 -46.56
CA ARG A 103 -28.50 23.85 -45.17
C ARG A 103 -27.61 22.61 -45.04
N PHE A 104 -27.91 21.54 -45.77
CA PHE A 104 -27.08 20.34 -45.79
C PHE A 104 -25.68 20.62 -46.37
N SER A 105 -25.60 21.40 -47.46
CA SER A 105 -24.33 21.81 -48.05
C SER A 105 -23.57 22.85 -47.21
N LEU A 106 -24.26 23.71 -46.45
CA LEU A 106 -23.65 24.67 -45.52
C LEU A 106 -23.29 24.06 -44.15
N GLY A 107 -23.44 22.75 -43.96
CA GLY A 107 -22.90 22.06 -42.79
C GLY A 107 -23.77 22.15 -41.54
N ASP A 108 -25.10 22.02 -41.67
CA ASP A 108 -25.96 21.84 -40.50
C ASP A 108 -25.66 20.49 -39.81
N GLU A 109 -24.96 20.55 -38.69
CA GLU A 109 -24.55 19.43 -37.84
C GLU A 109 -25.76 18.71 -37.20
N THR A 110 -26.51 17.87 -37.91
CA THR A 110 -27.44 16.96 -37.21
C THR A 110 -27.59 15.57 -37.84
N ALA A 111 -27.75 14.57 -36.95
CA ALA A 111 -27.84 13.11 -37.16
C ALA A 111 -26.55 12.36 -37.57
N LEU A 112 -25.92 12.65 -38.72
CA LEU A 112 -24.77 11.85 -39.16
C LEU A 112 -23.53 12.06 -38.29
N SER A 113 -23.15 13.32 -37.99
CA SER A 113 -21.96 13.62 -37.16
C SER A 113 -22.00 12.93 -35.80
N ARG A 114 -23.19 12.85 -35.18
CA ARG A 114 -23.44 12.15 -33.91
C ARG A 114 -23.28 10.63 -34.00
N TYR A 115 -23.56 10.02 -35.15
CA TYR A 115 -23.31 8.58 -35.36
C TYR A 115 -21.82 8.30 -35.52
N TRP A 116 -21.10 9.10 -36.32
CA TRP A 116 -19.66 8.94 -36.53
C TRP A 116 -18.84 9.23 -35.28
N SER A 117 -19.22 10.22 -34.46
CA SER A 117 -18.55 10.49 -33.18
C SER A 117 -18.70 9.32 -32.21
N ARG A 118 -19.91 8.79 -32.05
CA ARG A 118 -20.16 7.59 -31.21
C ARG A 118 -19.44 6.35 -31.72
N ALA A 119 -19.40 6.15 -33.04
CA ALA A 119 -18.66 5.03 -33.62
C ALA A 119 -17.15 5.15 -33.38
N ARG A 120 -16.61 6.37 -33.49
CA ARG A 120 -15.19 6.65 -33.20
C ARG A 120 -14.86 6.42 -31.73
N GLU A 121 -15.71 6.90 -30.83
CA GLU A 121 -15.56 6.72 -29.38
C GLU A 121 -15.60 5.24 -28.98
N ARG A 122 -16.56 4.46 -29.50
CA ARG A 122 -16.63 3.00 -29.28
C ARG A 122 -15.36 2.28 -29.73
N ARG A 123 -14.86 2.60 -30.92
CA ARG A 123 -13.59 2.03 -31.42
C ARG A 123 -12.39 2.47 -30.58
N GLY A 124 -12.42 3.70 -30.07
CA GLY A 124 -11.39 4.25 -29.19
C GLY A 124 -11.33 3.53 -27.86
N PHE A 125 -12.48 3.31 -27.20
CA PHE A 125 -12.56 2.53 -25.96
C PHE A 125 -12.24 1.05 -26.18
N ALA A 126 -12.64 0.47 -27.31
CA ALA A 126 -12.23 -0.89 -27.66
C ALA A 126 -10.71 -1.02 -27.79
N ALA A 127 -10.05 -0.05 -28.45
CA ALA A 127 -8.59 -0.01 -28.54
C ALA A 127 -7.93 0.22 -27.17
N LEU A 128 -8.52 1.06 -26.31
CA LEU A 128 -8.03 1.27 -24.95
C LEU A 128 -8.11 -0.03 -24.12
N SER A 129 -9.25 -0.72 -24.18
CA SER A 129 -9.46 -2.00 -23.49
C SER A 129 -8.50 -3.06 -24.00
N GLN A 130 -8.30 -3.18 -25.31
CA GLN A 130 -7.31 -4.08 -25.90
C GLN A 130 -5.89 -3.75 -25.42
N GLY A 131 -5.55 -2.45 -25.32
CA GLY A 131 -4.25 -2.02 -24.80
C GLY A 131 -4.04 -2.38 -23.33
N LEU A 132 -5.08 -2.28 -22.49
CA LEU A 132 -5.03 -2.68 -21.09
C LEU A 132 -4.89 -4.20 -20.93
N VAL A 133 -5.59 -5.00 -21.74
CA VAL A 133 -5.47 -6.47 -21.73
C VAL A 133 -4.06 -6.89 -22.16
N ALA A 134 -3.56 -6.34 -23.27
CA ALA A 134 -2.20 -6.63 -23.74
C ALA A 134 -1.13 -6.24 -22.70
N LEU A 135 -1.31 -5.11 -22.00
CA LEU A 135 -0.41 -4.71 -20.91
C LEU A 135 -0.45 -5.71 -19.74
N ALA A 136 -1.64 -6.19 -19.37
CA ALA A 136 -1.80 -7.19 -18.31
C ALA A 136 -1.19 -8.56 -18.69
N GLU A 137 -1.20 -8.91 -19.98
CA GLU A 137 -0.54 -10.10 -20.54
C GLU A 137 0.99 -9.93 -20.68
N GLY A 138 1.52 -8.71 -20.47
CA GLY A 138 2.94 -8.39 -20.64
C GLY A 138 3.35 -8.06 -22.08
N ASP A 139 2.42 -8.10 -23.05
CA ASP A 139 2.67 -7.67 -24.43
C ASP A 139 2.64 -6.14 -24.55
N THR A 140 3.76 -5.52 -24.16
CA THR A 140 3.92 -4.07 -24.25
C THR A 140 3.89 -3.58 -25.71
N GLY A 141 4.21 -4.42 -26.69
CA GLY A 141 4.24 -4.11 -28.13
C GLY A 141 2.84 -3.78 -28.64
N THR A 142 1.93 -4.75 -28.52
CA THR A 142 0.51 -4.62 -28.89
C THR A 142 -0.19 -3.56 -28.03
N ALA A 143 0.17 -3.46 -26.74
CA ALA A 143 -0.36 -2.43 -25.86
C ALA A 143 -0.06 -1.01 -26.38
N ALA A 144 1.17 -0.72 -26.82
CA ALA A 144 1.53 0.60 -27.35
C ALA A 144 0.84 0.94 -28.67
N VAL A 145 0.70 -0.05 -29.57
CA VAL A 145 -0.04 0.14 -30.83
C VAL A 145 -1.50 0.49 -30.52
N SER A 146 -2.11 -0.26 -29.61
CA SER A 146 -3.50 -0.06 -29.18
C SER A 146 -3.69 1.28 -28.46
N ALA A 147 -2.74 1.70 -27.62
CA ALA A 147 -2.74 3.00 -26.94
C ALA A 147 -2.63 4.17 -27.93
N ARG A 148 -1.75 4.09 -28.94
CA ARG A 148 -1.66 5.11 -30.01
C ARG A 148 -2.95 5.20 -30.82
N LYS A 149 -3.58 4.05 -31.12
CA LYS A 149 -4.88 3.98 -31.80
C LYS A 149 -5.99 4.61 -30.94
N ALA A 150 -6.04 4.29 -29.65
CA ALA A 150 -6.99 4.88 -28.70
C ALA A 150 -6.81 6.41 -28.61
N ARG A 151 -5.57 6.90 -28.52
CA ARG A 151 -5.24 8.34 -28.50
C ARG A 151 -5.75 9.08 -29.73
N ARG A 152 -5.57 8.52 -30.93
CA ARG A 152 -6.06 9.12 -32.19
C ARG A 152 -7.59 9.14 -32.26
N LEU A 153 -8.27 8.14 -31.71
CA LEU A 153 -9.72 7.99 -31.80
C LEU A 153 -10.47 8.77 -30.72
N LEU A 154 -10.01 8.73 -29.48
CA LEU A 154 -10.69 9.35 -28.34
C LEU A 154 -10.39 10.84 -28.22
N GLY A 155 -9.18 11.30 -28.61
CA GLY A 155 -8.73 12.67 -28.38
C GLY A 155 -8.56 13.05 -26.90
N ASN A 156 -9.03 12.22 -25.97
CA ASN A 156 -8.83 12.35 -24.54
C ASN A 156 -7.38 11.96 -24.17
N ARG A 157 -6.61 12.94 -23.71
CA ARG A 157 -5.19 12.79 -23.37
C ARG A 157 -5.00 12.05 -22.05
N ASP A 158 -5.86 12.29 -21.07
CA ASP A 158 -5.73 11.79 -19.69
C ASP A 158 -5.65 10.26 -19.59
N LEU A 159 -6.67 9.55 -20.09
CA LEU A 159 -6.71 8.08 -20.02
C LEU A 159 -5.63 7.43 -20.90
N THR A 160 -5.35 8.04 -22.04
CA THR A 160 -4.39 7.48 -23.01
C THR A 160 -2.94 7.76 -22.60
N ASP A 161 -2.67 8.89 -21.92
CA ASP A 161 -1.38 9.20 -21.31
C ASP A 161 -1.11 8.30 -20.10
N LEU A 162 -2.12 7.94 -19.29
CA LEU A 162 -1.95 6.97 -18.21
C LEU A 162 -1.56 5.58 -18.74
N LEU A 163 -2.30 5.07 -19.73
CA LEU A 163 -1.96 3.79 -20.36
C LEU A 163 -0.56 3.85 -21.00
N SER A 164 -0.22 4.95 -21.69
CA SER A 164 1.11 5.12 -22.29
C SER A 164 2.21 5.15 -21.23
N ALA A 165 1.98 5.80 -20.09
CA ALA A 165 2.93 5.84 -18.98
C ALA A 165 3.21 4.44 -18.41
N GLN A 166 2.15 3.65 -18.16
CA GLN A 166 2.28 2.28 -17.64
C GLN A 166 2.95 1.33 -18.63
N ILE A 167 2.68 1.48 -19.93
CA ILE A 167 3.36 0.70 -20.98
C ILE A 167 4.85 1.04 -21.02
N ALA A 168 5.20 2.33 -20.97
CA ALA A 168 6.59 2.77 -20.93
C ALA A 168 7.32 2.24 -19.69
N GLU A 169 6.64 2.25 -18.53
CA GLU A 169 7.18 1.68 -17.29
C GLU A 169 7.41 0.16 -17.39
N ALA A 170 6.47 -0.58 -17.99
CA ALA A 170 6.59 -2.02 -18.24
C ALA A 170 7.72 -2.36 -19.23
N ARG A 171 8.06 -1.44 -20.13
CA ARG A 171 9.22 -1.56 -21.04
C ARG A 171 10.56 -1.15 -20.42
N GLY A 172 10.53 -0.54 -19.23
CA GLY A 172 11.70 0.06 -18.61
C GLY A 172 12.10 1.43 -19.19
N ASP A 173 11.29 2.05 -20.06
CA ASP A 173 11.52 3.42 -20.54
C ASP A 173 11.01 4.44 -19.51
N THR A 174 11.86 4.72 -18.54
CA THR A 174 11.57 5.64 -17.43
C THR A 174 11.41 7.08 -17.92
N ALA A 175 12.10 7.46 -19.00
CA ALA A 175 12.05 8.81 -19.56
C ALA A 175 10.71 9.10 -20.24
N GLU A 176 10.21 8.17 -21.07
CA GLU A 176 8.90 8.27 -21.69
C GLU A 176 7.78 8.24 -20.63
N ALA A 177 7.85 7.31 -19.68
CA ALA A 177 6.88 7.23 -18.59
C ALA A 177 6.82 8.53 -17.78
N LYS A 178 7.98 9.11 -17.43
CA LYS A 178 8.07 10.39 -16.71
C LYS A 178 7.44 11.55 -17.48
N ARG A 179 7.54 11.58 -18.82
CA ARG A 179 6.88 12.61 -19.66
C ARG A 179 5.36 12.50 -19.58
N HIS A 180 4.82 11.29 -19.68
CA HIS A 180 3.38 11.07 -19.56
C HIS A 180 2.86 11.38 -18.14
N TYR A 181 3.54 10.93 -17.09
CA TYR A 181 3.14 11.27 -15.72
C TYR A 181 3.22 12.76 -15.42
N ARG A 182 4.20 13.49 -15.97
CA ARG A 182 4.25 14.96 -15.87
C ARG A 182 3.09 15.64 -16.58
N ALA A 183 2.62 15.10 -17.70
CA ALA A 183 1.43 15.62 -18.36
C ALA A 183 0.18 15.42 -17.48
N LEU A 184 0.02 14.21 -16.92
CA LEU A 184 -1.08 13.90 -16.00
C LEU A 184 -1.04 14.72 -14.71
N ALA A 185 0.16 15.04 -14.21
CA ALA A 185 0.36 15.82 -12.99
C ALA A 185 -0.09 17.29 -13.12
N LYS A 186 -0.15 17.84 -14.34
CA LYS A 186 -0.53 19.24 -14.60
C LYS A 186 -2.03 19.47 -14.56
N GLU A 187 -2.81 18.47 -14.92
CA GLU A 187 -4.27 18.57 -14.99
C GLU A 187 -4.90 18.20 -13.64
N PRO A 188 -5.75 19.06 -13.03
CA PRO A 188 -6.37 18.79 -11.73
C PRO A 188 -7.06 17.41 -11.57
N PRO A 189 -7.83 16.89 -12.56
CA PRO A 189 -8.51 15.60 -12.40
C PRO A 189 -7.55 14.40 -12.37
N THR A 190 -6.39 14.48 -13.02
CA THR A 190 -5.40 13.40 -13.08
C THR A 190 -4.14 13.64 -12.25
N ALA A 191 -4.04 14.80 -11.59
CA ALA A 191 -2.85 15.23 -10.89
C ALA A 191 -2.30 14.16 -9.95
N ILE A 192 -3.18 13.56 -9.13
CA ILE A 192 -2.81 12.52 -8.17
C ILE A 192 -2.20 11.28 -8.83
N VAL A 193 -2.68 10.88 -10.01
CA VAL A 193 -2.19 9.69 -10.71
C VAL A 193 -0.80 9.97 -11.29
N GLY A 194 -0.63 11.14 -11.89
CA GLY A 194 0.67 11.59 -12.38
C GLY A 194 1.71 11.67 -11.26
N VAL A 195 1.35 12.29 -10.13
CA VAL A 195 2.25 12.44 -8.98
C VAL A 195 2.58 11.10 -8.35
N LYS A 196 1.62 10.17 -8.21
CA LYS A 196 1.88 8.81 -7.71
C LYS A 196 2.83 8.03 -8.63
N GLY A 197 2.68 8.15 -9.95
CA GLY A 197 3.61 7.53 -10.91
C GLY A 197 5.03 8.09 -10.77
N LEU A 198 5.16 9.42 -10.67
CA LEU A 198 6.47 10.06 -10.44
C LEU A 198 7.09 9.68 -9.09
N LEU A 199 6.27 9.55 -8.06
CA LEU A 199 6.67 9.09 -6.73
C LEU A 199 7.19 7.65 -6.78
N ALA A 200 6.45 6.74 -7.40
CA ALA A 200 6.86 5.33 -7.54
C ALA A 200 8.19 5.20 -8.29
N GLN A 201 8.38 5.96 -9.37
CA GLN A 201 9.66 6.03 -10.08
C GLN A 201 10.79 6.56 -9.18
N ALA A 202 10.57 7.66 -8.47
CA ALA A 202 11.57 8.23 -7.59
C ALA A 202 11.99 7.25 -6.48
N VAL A 203 11.04 6.52 -5.89
CA VAL A 203 11.30 5.47 -4.89
C VAL A 203 12.10 4.32 -5.51
N LYS A 204 11.69 3.83 -6.69
CA LYS A 204 12.37 2.72 -7.40
C LYS A 204 13.83 3.05 -7.74
N HIS A 205 14.12 4.32 -8.05
CA HIS A 205 15.46 4.80 -8.36
C HIS A 205 16.27 5.26 -7.14
N GLY A 206 15.72 5.15 -5.92
CA GLY A 206 16.39 5.62 -4.70
C GLY A 206 16.57 7.14 -4.62
N GLU A 207 15.80 7.92 -5.39
CA GLU A 207 15.82 9.39 -5.39
C GLU A 207 15.04 9.95 -4.18
N THR A 208 15.51 9.72 -2.95
CA THR A 208 14.78 10.00 -1.70
C THR A 208 14.25 11.43 -1.59
N GLU A 209 15.06 12.44 -1.91
CA GLU A 209 14.63 13.85 -1.82
C GLU A 209 13.49 14.17 -2.81
N ARG A 210 13.56 13.64 -4.02
CA ARG A 210 12.54 13.84 -5.05
C ARG A 210 11.28 13.07 -4.69
N ALA A 211 11.43 11.84 -4.18
CA ALA A 211 10.33 11.05 -3.66
C ALA A 211 9.60 11.78 -2.54
N LEU A 212 10.32 12.37 -1.57
CA LEU A 212 9.72 13.14 -0.49
C LEU A 212 8.88 14.31 -1.02
N LYS A 213 9.42 15.11 -1.95
CA LYS A 213 8.68 16.23 -2.57
C LYS A 213 7.42 15.76 -3.30
N PHE A 214 7.49 14.64 -4.02
CA PHE A 214 6.31 14.08 -4.68
C PHE A 214 5.29 13.52 -3.69
N ALA A 215 5.73 12.93 -2.58
CA ALA A 215 4.85 12.44 -1.52
C ALA A 215 4.14 13.59 -0.80
N GLU A 216 4.85 14.68 -0.49
CA GLU A 216 4.26 15.91 0.08
C GLU A 216 3.22 16.53 -0.86
N HIS A 217 3.53 16.57 -2.17
CA HIS A 217 2.59 17.07 -3.17
C HIS A 217 1.37 16.13 -3.35
N ALA A 218 1.57 14.81 -3.32
CA ALA A 218 0.46 13.86 -3.33
C ALA A 218 -0.43 14.05 -2.09
N TYR A 219 0.17 14.30 -0.93
CA TYR A 219 -0.54 14.54 0.33
C TYR A 219 -1.34 15.84 0.30
N SER A 220 -0.84 16.90 -0.33
CA SER A 220 -1.60 18.15 -0.49
C SER A 220 -2.82 17.99 -1.40
N ILE A 221 -2.76 17.11 -2.41
CA ILE A 221 -3.89 16.80 -3.30
C ILE A 221 -4.90 15.89 -2.61
N ARG A 222 -4.46 14.81 -1.95
CA ARG A 222 -5.32 13.84 -1.26
C ARG A 222 -4.83 13.53 0.16
N PRO A 223 -5.09 14.40 1.15
CA PRO A 223 -4.57 14.23 2.51
C PRO A 223 -5.23 13.09 3.29
N ARG A 224 -6.38 12.56 2.83
CA ARG A 224 -7.12 11.46 3.46
C ARG A 224 -6.83 10.08 2.85
N ASP A 225 -5.93 10.00 1.86
CA ASP A 225 -5.55 8.72 1.23
C ASP A 225 -4.52 7.99 2.12
N PRO A 226 -4.86 6.82 2.72
CA PRO A 226 -3.95 6.08 3.60
C PRO A 226 -2.65 5.66 2.92
N GLY A 227 -2.70 5.32 1.62
CA GLY A 227 -1.51 4.91 0.89
C GLY A 227 -0.52 6.07 0.73
N VAL A 228 -1.02 7.28 0.47
CA VAL A 228 -0.18 8.49 0.40
C VAL A 228 0.39 8.83 1.78
N GLN A 229 -0.43 8.75 2.83
CA GLN A 229 0.03 8.99 4.20
C GLN A 229 1.14 8.00 4.60
N GLN A 230 0.97 6.71 4.32
CA GLN A 230 1.96 5.68 4.65
C GLN A 230 3.27 5.89 3.88
N THR A 231 3.22 6.14 2.57
CA THR A 231 4.42 6.39 1.78
C THR A 231 5.14 7.68 2.22
N LEU A 232 4.40 8.74 2.53
CA LEU A 232 4.98 9.98 3.06
C LEU A 232 5.66 9.72 4.41
N PHE A 233 5.01 8.97 5.31
CA PHE A 233 5.57 8.58 6.60
C PHE A 233 6.87 7.79 6.44
N ASP A 234 6.88 6.77 5.60
CA ASP A 234 8.06 5.92 5.37
C ASP A 234 9.24 6.73 4.80
N LEU A 235 8.98 7.66 3.87
CA LEU A 235 10.00 8.55 3.31
C LEU A 235 10.52 9.57 4.33
N GLN A 236 9.65 10.12 5.18
CA GLN A 236 10.05 11.04 6.25
C GLN A 236 10.94 10.34 7.28
N VAL A 237 10.56 9.14 7.70
CA VAL A 237 11.36 8.30 8.59
C VAL A 237 12.69 7.91 7.94
N GLN A 238 12.68 7.55 6.65
CA GLN A 238 13.90 7.24 5.93
C GLN A 238 14.88 8.43 5.86
N GLY A 239 14.34 9.63 5.66
CA GLY A 239 15.11 10.89 5.64
C GLY A 239 15.35 11.53 7.01
N ALA A 240 15.06 10.85 8.11
CA ALA A 240 15.16 11.38 9.47
C ALA A 240 14.40 12.70 9.71
N ASN A 241 13.34 12.97 8.93
CA ASN A 241 12.42 14.07 9.14
C ASN A 241 11.36 13.69 10.19
N TRP A 242 11.81 13.60 11.44
CA TRP A 242 11.00 13.13 12.57
C TRP A 242 9.80 14.04 12.88
N GLU A 243 9.94 15.36 12.73
CA GLU A 243 8.83 16.30 12.91
C GLU A 243 7.74 16.13 11.83
N GLY A 244 8.14 15.86 10.59
CA GLY A 244 7.24 15.48 9.51
C GLY A 244 6.53 14.17 9.82
N ALA A 245 7.30 13.14 10.18
CA ALA A 245 6.78 11.81 10.51
C ALA A 245 5.77 11.85 11.66
N HIS A 246 6.03 12.64 12.71
CA HIS A 246 5.12 12.83 13.84
C HIS A 246 3.74 13.37 13.39
N ARG A 247 3.74 14.41 12.53
CA ARG A 247 2.49 14.98 11.98
C ARG A 247 1.75 13.98 11.09
N THR A 248 2.47 13.24 10.26
CA THR A 248 1.87 12.23 9.36
C THR A 248 1.31 11.04 10.14
N LEU A 249 1.99 10.60 11.22
CA LEU A 249 1.50 9.56 12.13
C LEU A 249 0.17 9.99 12.78
N ALA A 250 0.08 11.23 13.28
CA ALA A 250 -1.16 11.74 13.84
C ALA A 250 -2.32 11.73 12.83
N ALA A 251 -2.05 11.95 11.53
CA ALA A 251 -3.04 11.83 10.47
C ALA A 251 -3.47 10.36 10.23
N LEU A 252 -2.52 9.41 10.24
CA LEU A 252 -2.79 7.97 10.11
C LEU A 252 -3.66 7.45 11.28
N VAL A 253 -3.37 7.89 12.50
CA VAL A 253 -4.14 7.54 13.71
C VAL A 253 -5.56 8.06 13.63
N LYS A 254 -5.75 9.31 13.20
CA LYS A 254 -7.10 9.88 12.97
C LYS A 254 -7.89 9.09 11.92
N GLY A 255 -7.20 8.54 10.92
CA GLY A 255 -7.77 7.66 9.90
C GLY A 255 -8.13 6.25 10.39
N LYS A 256 -7.82 5.90 11.65
CA LYS A 256 -8.01 4.55 12.23
C LYS A 256 -7.35 3.42 11.42
N THR A 257 -6.24 3.74 10.76
CA THR A 257 -5.48 2.78 9.93
C THR A 257 -4.52 1.92 10.75
N LEU A 258 -4.23 2.33 11.99
CA LEU A 258 -3.29 1.67 12.89
C LEU A 258 -3.94 1.31 14.23
N PRO A 259 -3.61 0.14 14.82
CA PRO A 259 -3.92 -0.16 16.21
C PRO A 259 -3.34 0.90 17.16
N LYS A 260 -4.02 1.14 18.30
CA LYS A 260 -3.64 2.20 19.24
C LYS A 260 -2.28 1.95 19.90
N ASP A 261 -1.99 0.71 20.23
CA ASP A 261 -0.73 0.22 20.80
C ASP A 261 0.44 0.41 19.83
N VAL A 262 0.26 0.03 18.56
CA VAL A 262 1.25 0.23 17.51
C VAL A 262 1.50 1.72 17.26
N ALA A 263 0.42 2.53 17.24
CA ALA A 263 0.55 3.97 17.09
C ALA A 263 1.32 4.62 18.24
N ALA A 264 1.00 4.27 19.49
CA ALA A 264 1.67 4.80 20.68
C ALA A 264 3.15 4.39 20.73
N ARG A 265 3.48 3.16 20.35
CA ARG A 265 4.87 2.70 20.24
C ARG A 265 5.63 3.49 19.16
N ARG A 266 5.05 3.67 17.97
CA ARG A 266 5.65 4.45 16.89
C ARG A 266 5.84 5.92 17.27
N GLU A 267 4.87 6.51 17.96
CA GLU A 267 4.96 7.87 18.51
C GLU A 267 6.15 7.96 19.48
N ALA A 268 6.28 6.99 20.41
CA ALA A 268 7.41 6.93 21.33
C ALA A 268 8.78 6.82 20.63
N VAL A 269 8.86 6.02 19.55
CA VAL A 269 10.10 5.90 18.76
C VAL A 269 10.44 7.22 18.07
N ILE A 270 9.46 7.93 17.51
CA ILE A 270 9.67 9.24 16.89
C ILE A 270 10.10 10.28 17.93
N ASP A 271 9.45 10.32 19.08
CA ASP A 271 9.78 11.23 20.19
C ASP A 271 11.19 10.98 20.73
N LEU A 272 11.62 9.72 20.81
CA LEU A 272 13.00 9.38 21.17
C LEU A 272 14.02 9.92 20.16
N GLU A 273 13.75 9.80 18.86
CA GLU A 273 14.64 10.33 17.83
C GLU A 273 14.62 11.87 17.78
N LEU A 274 13.47 12.51 18.05
CA LEU A 274 13.40 13.96 18.27
C LEU A 274 14.23 14.39 19.47
N ALA A 275 14.18 13.63 20.57
CA ALA A 275 14.96 13.90 21.78
C ALA A 275 16.47 13.81 21.51
N ARG A 276 16.90 12.78 20.78
CA ARG A 276 18.30 12.61 20.33
C ARG A 276 18.74 13.77 19.42
N ALA A 277 17.90 14.17 18.48
CA ALA A 277 18.18 15.30 17.59
C ALA A 277 18.28 16.63 18.35
N ALA A 278 17.44 16.86 19.36
CA ALA A 278 17.50 18.04 20.22
C ALA A 278 18.76 18.04 21.09
N GLN A 279 19.12 16.89 21.68
CA GLN A 279 20.35 16.75 22.45
C GLN A 279 21.60 17.03 21.60
N ALA A 280 21.65 16.50 20.38
CA ALA A 280 22.75 16.75 19.44
C ALA A 280 22.90 18.24 19.05
N LYS A 281 21.81 19.01 19.12
CA LYS A 281 21.81 20.47 18.91
C LYS A 281 22.15 21.27 20.18
N GLY A 282 22.32 20.61 21.33
CA GLY A 282 22.53 21.27 22.63
C GLY A 282 21.26 21.85 23.25
N ASP A 283 20.07 21.57 22.70
CA ASP A 283 18.80 21.99 23.32
C ASP A 283 18.35 20.93 24.32
N GLU A 284 18.91 20.98 25.52
CA GLU A 284 18.64 19.98 26.54
C GLU A 284 17.18 19.99 27.02
N ARG A 285 16.54 21.16 27.05
CA ARG A 285 15.13 21.28 27.48
C ARG A 285 14.22 20.54 26.52
N SER A 286 14.37 20.78 25.22
CA SER A 286 13.57 20.07 24.22
C SER A 286 13.89 18.58 24.19
N ALA A 287 15.16 18.20 24.39
CA ALA A 287 15.56 16.80 24.50
C ALA A 287 14.82 16.08 25.64
N ARG A 288 14.76 16.70 26.83
CA ARG A 288 14.04 16.12 27.98
C ARG A 288 12.54 16.03 27.76
N LEU A 289 11.92 17.09 27.24
CA LEU A 289 10.47 17.10 27.00
C LEU A 289 10.05 16.00 26.01
N ALA A 290 10.84 15.82 24.95
CA ALA A 290 10.62 14.76 23.96
C ALA A 290 10.93 13.36 24.54
N ALA A 291 12.01 13.20 25.31
CA ALA A 291 12.34 11.92 25.94
C ALA A 291 11.26 11.48 26.96
N ASP A 292 10.75 12.43 27.77
CA ASP A 292 9.66 12.16 28.70
C ASP A 292 8.34 11.85 27.96
N ALA A 293 8.10 12.47 26.80
CA ALA A 293 6.96 12.13 25.94
C ALA A 293 7.06 10.70 25.40
N ALA A 294 8.25 10.30 24.95
CA ALA A 294 8.50 8.94 24.48
C ALA A 294 8.19 7.89 25.55
N VAL A 295 8.65 8.11 26.78
CA VAL A 295 8.40 7.19 27.91
C VAL A 295 6.93 7.15 28.29
N ARG A 296 6.21 8.29 28.22
CA ARG A 296 4.75 8.31 28.46
C ARG A 296 3.98 7.55 27.37
N ALA A 297 4.39 7.68 26.11
CA ALA A 297 3.74 7.03 24.98
C ALA A 297 3.98 5.50 24.98
N ALA A 298 5.19 5.04 25.33
CA ALA A 298 5.49 3.62 25.47
C ALA A 298 6.41 3.33 26.67
N PRO A 299 5.84 3.13 27.88
CA PRO A 299 6.64 2.86 29.09
C PRO A 299 7.51 1.60 29.03
N GLY A 300 7.12 0.61 28.21
CA GLY A 300 7.89 -0.63 27.99
C GLY A 300 9.00 -0.52 26.94
N LEU A 301 9.20 0.65 26.31
CA LEU A 301 10.29 0.86 25.36
C LEU A 301 11.57 1.23 26.13
N ALA A 302 12.35 0.22 26.51
CA ALA A 302 13.58 0.41 27.30
C ALA A 302 14.56 1.45 26.72
N PRO A 303 14.81 1.54 25.40
CA PRO A 303 15.70 2.57 24.84
C PRO A 303 15.24 4.01 25.14
N ALA A 304 13.92 4.24 25.19
CA ALA A 304 13.36 5.55 25.55
C ALA A 304 13.54 5.83 27.04
N ALA A 305 13.25 4.84 27.91
CA ALA A 305 13.42 4.98 29.35
C ALA A 305 14.88 5.19 29.75
N VAL A 306 15.82 4.44 29.16
CA VAL A 306 17.27 4.59 29.36
C VAL A 306 17.73 5.98 28.94
N PHE A 307 17.32 6.43 27.76
CA PHE A 307 17.73 7.75 27.26
C PHE A 307 17.21 8.87 28.15
N ALA A 308 15.92 8.85 28.51
CA ALA A 308 15.33 9.83 29.40
C ALA A 308 15.98 9.81 30.80
N ALA A 309 16.23 8.63 31.36
CA ALA A 309 16.89 8.50 32.65
C ALA A 309 18.30 9.09 32.65
N ARG A 310 19.09 8.87 31.58
CA ARG A 310 20.42 9.47 31.41
C ARG A 310 20.38 10.99 31.35
N LEU A 311 19.38 11.57 30.68
CA LEU A 311 19.19 13.02 30.66
C LEU A 311 18.92 13.57 32.08
N HIS A 312 18.06 12.90 32.86
CA HIS A 312 17.78 13.31 34.24
C HIS A 312 18.97 13.07 35.18
N ILE A 313 19.77 12.03 34.97
CA ILE A 313 21.03 11.80 35.71
C ILE A 313 22.02 12.94 35.44
N ALA A 314 22.17 13.37 34.19
CA ALA A 314 23.05 14.48 33.83
C ALA A 314 22.62 15.81 34.48
N GLU A 315 21.32 16.01 34.70
CA GLU A 315 20.79 17.16 35.45
C GLU A 315 20.89 17.02 36.98
N GLY A 316 21.18 15.82 37.49
CA GLY A 316 21.19 15.53 38.93
C GLY A 316 19.82 15.13 39.51
N ASP A 317 18.75 15.00 38.72
CA ASP A 317 17.45 14.46 39.16
C ASP A 317 17.46 12.92 39.18
N VAL A 318 18.31 12.37 40.05
CA VAL A 318 18.48 10.92 40.24
C VAL A 318 17.20 10.23 40.71
N ALA A 319 16.34 10.93 41.45
CA ALA A 319 15.09 10.39 41.96
C ALA A 319 14.11 10.11 40.82
N ARG A 320 14.00 11.04 39.86
CA ARG A 320 13.17 10.85 38.66
C ARG A 320 13.74 9.76 37.75
N ALA A 321 15.05 9.77 37.51
CA ALA A 321 15.70 8.71 36.73
C ALA A 321 15.42 7.31 37.32
N ALA A 322 15.61 7.14 38.64
CA ALA A 322 15.32 5.90 39.33
C ALA A 322 13.84 5.48 39.19
N LYS A 323 12.91 6.44 39.32
CA LYS A 323 11.47 6.17 39.17
C LYS A 323 11.12 5.71 37.75
N MET A 324 11.65 6.36 36.73
CA MET A 324 11.41 6.01 35.32
C MET A 324 11.95 4.61 35.00
N ILE A 325 13.16 4.29 35.45
CA ILE A 325 13.74 2.96 35.26
C ILE A 325 12.93 1.88 35.99
N LYS A 326 12.52 2.12 37.24
CA LYS A 326 11.68 1.17 37.99
C LYS A 326 10.34 0.89 37.29
N GLU A 327 9.73 1.91 36.68
CA GLU A 327 8.48 1.71 35.93
C GLU A 327 8.71 0.96 34.61
N ALA A 328 9.75 1.29 33.86
CA ALA A 328 10.10 0.54 32.66
C ALA A 328 10.44 -0.93 32.98
N TRP A 329 11.15 -1.17 34.09
CA TRP A 329 11.45 -2.50 34.61
C TRP A 329 10.20 -3.28 34.98
N ARG A 330 9.17 -2.63 35.54
CA ARG A 330 7.88 -3.28 35.84
C ARG A 330 7.24 -3.86 34.57
N GLN A 331 7.35 -3.16 33.46
CA GLN A 331 6.70 -3.53 32.20
C GLN A 331 7.52 -4.55 31.39
N ALA A 332 8.81 -4.28 31.20
CA ALA A 332 9.71 -5.11 30.41
C ALA A 332 11.15 -5.01 30.96
N PRO A 333 11.54 -5.87 31.92
CA PRO A 333 12.91 -5.93 32.41
C PRO A 333 13.91 -6.21 31.28
N GLN A 334 14.96 -5.38 31.18
CA GLN A 334 16.02 -5.52 30.18
C GLN A 334 17.38 -5.12 30.76
N PRO A 335 18.49 -5.72 30.29
CA PRO A 335 19.84 -5.42 30.80
C PRO A 335 20.21 -3.92 30.70
N GLU A 336 19.79 -3.25 29.62
CA GLU A 336 20.09 -1.83 29.38
C GLU A 336 19.48 -0.92 30.48
N LEU A 337 18.33 -1.29 31.05
CA LEU A 337 17.71 -0.58 32.17
C LEU A 337 18.53 -0.73 33.46
N ALA A 338 19.07 -1.91 33.72
CA ALA A 338 19.93 -2.16 34.88
C ALA A 338 21.25 -1.38 34.77
N GLN A 339 21.83 -1.32 33.57
CA GLN A 339 23.03 -0.50 33.30
C GLN A 339 22.75 0.98 33.55
N ALA A 340 21.65 1.52 33.03
CA ALA A 340 21.25 2.91 33.31
C ALA A 340 20.98 3.16 34.80
N PHE A 341 20.47 2.16 35.53
CA PHE A 341 20.29 2.27 36.98
C PHE A 341 21.64 2.30 37.72
N ALA A 342 22.66 1.61 37.23
CA ALA A 342 24.01 1.64 37.79
C ALA A 342 24.64 3.04 37.66
N GLU A 343 24.40 3.72 36.55
CA GLU A 343 24.92 5.08 36.25
C GLU A 343 24.45 6.16 37.23
N ILE A 344 23.37 5.92 37.99
CA ILE A 344 22.88 6.85 39.02
C ILE A 344 23.90 7.09 40.15
N ALA A 345 24.69 6.07 40.49
CA ALA A 345 25.66 6.12 41.58
C ALA A 345 26.95 5.38 41.16
N PRO A 346 27.82 6.00 40.34
CA PRO A 346 28.98 5.33 39.78
C PRO A 346 30.04 4.95 40.82
N ASP A 347 30.16 5.74 41.90
CA ASP A 347 31.22 5.61 42.90
C ASP A 347 30.86 4.68 44.08
N GLU A 348 29.74 3.97 44.00
CA GLU A 348 29.31 3.06 45.07
C GLU A 348 30.13 1.75 45.07
N SER A 349 30.41 1.22 46.26
CA SER A 349 30.96 -0.14 46.41
C SER A 349 29.97 -1.21 45.92
N GLN A 350 30.46 -2.41 45.59
CA GLN A 350 29.62 -3.51 45.12
C GLN A 350 28.48 -3.84 46.11
N THR A 351 28.76 -3.77 47.40
CA THR A 351 27.78 -4.08 48.46
C THR A 351 26.73 -2.98 48.58
N GLN A 352 27.12 -1.72 48.41
CA GLN A 352 26.18 -0.60 48.34
C GLN A 352 25.30 -0.72 47.07
N ARG A 353 25.90 -1.07 45.93
CA ARG A 353 25.19 -1.33 44.67
C ARG A 353 24.16 -2.42 44.84
N ARG A 354 24.56 -3.60 45.32
CA ARG A 354 23.65 -4.72 45.55
C ARG A 354 22.50 -4.32 46.47
N ARG A 355 22.77 -3.57 47.55
CA ARG A 355 21.72 -3.06 48.45
C ARG A 355 20.73 -2.14 47.72
N ARG A 356 21.20 -1.21 46.90
CA ARG A 356 20.34 -0.27 46.14
C ARG A 356 19.50 -0.98 45.08
N PHE A 357 20.09 -1.95 44.39
CA PHE A 357 19.42 -2.72 43.35
C PHE A 357 18.34 -3.68 43.86
N ARG A 358 18.33 -4.01 45.17
CA ARG A 358 17.24 -4.80 45.79
C ARG A 358 15.87 -4.22 45.48
N ASP A 359 15.74 -2.90 45.49
CA ASP A 359 14.47 -2.24 45.20
C ASP A 359 14.02 -2.44 43.76
N LEU A 360 14.96 -2.46 42.80
CA LEU A 360 14.67 -2.67 41.38
C LEU A 360 14.26 -4.13 41.13
N ILE A 361 15.01 -5.07 41.69
CA ILE A 361 14.74 -6.51 41.61
C ILE A 361 13.38 -6.85 42.25
N ALA A 362 13.05 -6.22 43.38
CA ALA A 362 11.78 -6.44 44.08
C ALA A 362 10.54 -6.03 43.26
N VAL A 363 10.69 -5.22 42.20
CA VAL A 363 9.58 -4.86 41.31
C VAL A 363 9.09 -6.07 40.50
N ASN A 364 10.00 -6.96 40.09
CA ASN A 364 9.67 -8.13 39.27
C ASN A 364 10.58 -9.33 39.59
N PRO A 365 10.51 -9.90 40.82
CA PRO A 365 11.50 -10.84 41.33
C PRO A 365 11.56 -12.17 40.56
N GLU A 366 10.45 -12.60 39.97
CA GLU A 366 10.38 -13.89 39.26
C GLU A 366 10.85 -13.81 37.80
N HIS A 367 10.98 -12.62 37.23
CA HIS A 367 11.42 -12.46 35.85
C HIS A 367 12.89 -12.89 35.70
N GLU A 368 13.19 -13.57 34.59
CA GLU A 368 14.52 -14.13 34.31
C GLU A 368 15.62 -13.06 34.40
N GLU A 369 15.39 -11.89 33.82
CA GLU A 369 16.33 -10.76 33.89
C GLU A 369 16.58 -10.27 35.32
N SER A 370 15.58 -10.32 36.22
CA SER A 370 15.77 -9.98 37.63
C SER A 370 16.60 -11.03 38.37
N LYS A 371 16.47 -12.32 38.02
CA LYS A 371 17.31 -13.40 38.53
C LYS A 371 18.74 -13.27 38.05
N PHE A 372 18.96 -12.98 36.76
CA PHE A 372 20.28 -12.68 36.21
C PHE A 372 20.93 -11.48 36.89
N LEU A 373 20.19 -10.37 37.05
CA LEU A 373 20.70 -9.17 37.70
C LEU A 373 21.06 -9.43 39.18
N ALA A 374 20.22 -10.17 39.91
CA ALA A 374 20.50 -10.54 41.29
C ALA A 374 21.76 -11.42 41.41
N ALA A 375 21.96 -12.34 40.48
CA ALA A 375 23.15 -13.19 40.41
C ALA A 375 24.41 -12.38 40.06
N GLU A 376 24.36 -11.49 39.07
CA GLU A 376 25.48 -10.62 38.68
C GLU A 376 25.96 -9.76 39.85
N LEU A 377 25.03 -9.16 40.59
CA LEU A 377 25.35 -8.34 41.75
C LEU A 377 25.96 -9.16 42.89
N ALA A 378 25.49 -10.40 43.10
CA ALA A 378 26.06 -11.29 44.10
C ALA A 378 27.45 -11.80 43.71
N ILE A 379 27.68 -12.09 42.42
CA ILE A 379 29.00 -12.40 41.85
C ILE A 379 29.97 -11.23 42.06
N GLY A 380 29.52 -9.99 41.82
CA GLY A 380 30.33 -8.79 42.05
C GLY A 380 30.73 -8.57 43.51
N ASP A 381 29.91 -9.05 44.45
CA ASP A 381 30.18 -9.06 45.90
C ASP A 381 30.95 -10.31 46.37
N ALA A 382 31.34 -11.21 45.45
CA ALA A 382 31.92 -12.53 45.76
C ALA A 382 31.06 -13.39 46.72
N ASP A 383 29.74 -13.15 46.76
CA ASP A 383 28.78 -13.96 47.49
C ASP A 383 28.21 -15.05 46.57
N TRP A 384 29.03 -16.08 46.35
CA TRP A 384 28.75 -17.18 45.42
C TRP A 384 27.49 -17.96 45.81
N SER A 385 27.26 -18.12 47.12
CA SER A 385 26.09 -18.82 47.66
C SER A 385 24.79 -18.12 47.28
N ALA A 386 24.74 -16.79 47.40
CA ALA A 386 23.58 -16.02 47.01
C ALA A 386 23.45 -15.91 45.49
N ALA A 387 24.56 -15.87 44.76
CA ALA A 387 24.54 -15.88 43.29
C ALA A 387 23.91 -17.17 42.75
N ARG A 388 24.32 -18.34 43.27
CA ARG A 388 23.71 -19.63 42.91
C ARG A 388 22.23 -19.65 43.26
N LYS A 389 21.86 -19.18 44.45
CA LYS A 389 20.46 -19.11 44.89
C LYS A 389 19.62 -18.19 43.99
N ALA A 390 20.18 -17.07 43.53
CA ALA A 390 19.49 -16.12 42.66
C ALA A 390 19.26 -16.67 41.25
N LEU A 391 20.24 -17.38 40.68
CA LEU A 391 20.08 -18.08 39.39
C LEU A 391 19.02 -19.18 39.46
N GLY A 392 18.93 -19.87 40.60
CA GLY A 392 17.99 -20.97 40.79
C GLY A 392 18.24 -22.09 39.79
N ASP A 393 17.19 -22.48 39.07
CA ASP A 393 17.18 -23.59 38.11
C ASP A 393 17.38 -23.16 36.65
N LEU A 394 17.53 -21.85 36.37
CA LEU A 394 17.72 -21.32 35.00
C LEU A 394 18.81 -22.04 34.20
N PRO A 395 20.01 -22.34 34.76
CA PRO A 395 21.07 -23.03 34.01
C PRO A 395 20.74 -24.48 33.63
N SER A 396 19.70 -25.06 34.21
CA SER A 396 19.24 -26.43 33.95
C SER A 396 17.95 -26.46 33.11
N VAL A 397 16.97 -25.63 33.46
CA VAL A 397 15.65 -25.60 32.80
C VAL A 397 15.70 -24.82 31.48
N LYS A 398 16.40 -23.70 31.46
CA LYS A 398 16.48 -22.79 30.30
C LYS A 398 17.92 -22.29 30.11
N PRO A 399 18.85 -23.19 29.75
CA PRO A 399 20.26 -22.84 29.63
C PRO A 399 20.48 -21.83 28.50
N THR A 400 20.88 -20.62 28.88
CA THR A 400 21.41 -19.60 27.97
C THR A 400 22.92 -19.47 28.16
N HIS A 401 23.60 -18.91 27.15
CA HIS A 401 25.02 -18.56 27.27
C HIS A 401 25.29 -17.75 28.55
N ARG A 402 24.44 -16.75 28.85
CA ARG A 402 24.54 -15.92 30.05
C ARG A 402 24.39 -16.72 31.34
N SER A 403 23.37 -17.59 31.44
CA SER A 403 23.14 -18.41 32.63
C SER A 403 24.29 -19.39 32.93
N LEU A 404 24.85 -20.02 31.89
CA LEU A 404 25.93 -21.00 32.01
C LEU A 404 27.27 -20.33 32.30
N ALA A 405 27.54 -19.16 31.70
CA ALA A 405 28.70 -18.35 32.02
C ALA A 405 28.69 -17.87 33.48
N MET A 406 27.53 -17.49 34.01
CA MET A 406 27.39 -17.14 35.43
C MET A 406 27.61 -18.34 36.34
N MET A 407 27.08 -19.52 36.00
CA MET A 407 27.38 -20.74 36.76
C MET A 407 28.86 -21.06 36.74
N ALA A 408 29.53 -20.97 35.59
CA ALA A 408 30.97 -21.19 35.51
C ALA A 408 31.76 -20.21 36.42
N ALA A 409 31.32 -18.94 36.50
CA ALA A 409 31.92 -17.96 37.39
C ALA A 409 31.69 -18.29 38.87
N ILE A 410 30.49 -18.76 39.23
CA ILE A 410 30.15 -19.19 40.59
C ILE A 410 30.98 -20.41 41.01
N GLU A 411 31.04 -21.46 40.18
CA GLU A 411 31.81 -22.67 40.48
C GLU A 411 33.30 -22.35 40.66
N ARG A 412 33.86 -21.48 39.80
CA ARG A 412 35.24 -21.03 39.94
C ARG A 412 35.44 -20.25 41.25
N GLY A 413 34.51 -19.37 41.60
CA GLY A 413 34.57 -18.57 42.83
C GLY A 413 34.49 -19.41 44.10
N GLU A 414 33.78 -20.54 44.08
CA GLU A 414 33.69 -21.50 45.17
C GLU A 414 34.88 -22.47 45.24
N GLY A 415 35.78 -22.45 44.25
CA GLY A 415 36.97 -23.30 44.21
C GLY A 415 36.73 -24.70 43.62
N ALA A 416 35.73 -24.85 42.75
CA ALA A 416 35.52 -26.09 42.01
C ALA A 416 36.67 -26.38 41.03
N ASP A 417 36.82 -27.66 40.66
CA ASP A 417 37.82 -28.08 39.69
C ASP A 417 37.64 -27.41 38.31
N ASP A 418 38.77 -27.13 37.65
CA ASP A 418 38.80 -26.55 36.31
C ASP A 418 38.05 -27.37 35.25
N SER A 419 37.86 -28.68 35.48
CA SER A 419 37.06 -29.56 34.63
C SER A 419 35.56 -29.20 34.68
N VAL A 420 35.04 -28.87 35.86
CA VAL A 420 33.64 -28.47 36.07
C VAL A 420 33.37 -27.12 35.40
N VAL A 421 34.26 -26.15 35.63
CA VAL A 421 34.17 -24.81 35.02
C VAL A 421 34.21 -24.92 33.48
N ARG A 422 35.13 -25.73 32.94
CA ARG A 422 35.20 -26.00 31.49
C ARG A 422 33.94 -26.69 30.98
N GLY A 423 33.34 -27.60 31.74
CA GLY A 423 32.07 -28.24 31.38
C GLY A 423 30.94 -27.23 31.17
N TYR A 424 30.78 -26.26 32.08
CA TYR A 424 29.80 -25.19 31.91
C TYR A 424 30.10 -24.27 30.72
N LEU A 425 31.36 -23.88 30.53
CA LEU A 425 31.75 -23.02 29.42
C LEU A 425 31.57 -23.73 28.06
N ALA A 426 31.90 -25.02 27.95
CA ALA A 426 31.68 -25.81 26.75
C ALA A 426 30.20 -25.86 26.38
N ARG A 427 29.32 -26.07 27.36
CA ARG A 427 27.86 -26.01 27.16
C ARG A 427 27.39 -24.60 26.74
N ALA A 428 28.03 -23.54 27.26
CA ALA A 428 27.65 -22.17 26.96
C ALA A 428 27.86 -21.78 25.49
N VAL A 429 28.90 -22.34 24.83
CA VAL A 429 29.22 -22.05 23.42
C VAL A 429 28.06 -22.42 22.48
N SER A 430 27.39 -23.54 22.75
CA SER A 430 26.26 -24.01 21.96
C SER A 430 24.90 -23.53 22.50
N ALA A 431 24.87 -22.82 23.63
CA ALA A 431 23.62 -22.38 24.24
C ALA A 431 23.05 -21.15 23.52
N PRO A 432 21.71 -21.01 23.46
CA PRO A 432 21.08 -19.78 22.99
C PRO A 432 21.57 -18.55 23.74
N ARG A 433 21.64 -17.41 23.03
CA ARG A 433 22.08 -16.13 23.64
C ARG A 433 21.11 -15.59 24.71
N GLY A 434 19.86 -16.07 24.70
CA GLY A 434 18.75 -15.50 25.47
C GLY A 434 18.07 -14.37 24.70
N ALA A 435 17.27 -13.57 25.40
CA ALA A 435 16.53 -12.47 24.81
C ALA A 435 17.48 -11.39 24.26
N HIS A 436 17.22 -10.93 23.04
CA HIS A 436 17.98 -9.87 22.38
C HIS A 436 17.10 -9.13 21.36
N TRP A 437 17.63 -8.06 20.75
CA TRP A 437 16.92 -7.31 19.73
C TRP A 437 16.85 -8.10 18.42
N VAL A 438 15.64 -8.32 17.92
CA VAL A 438 15.38 -9.01 16.66
C VAL A 438 14.39 -8.21 15.82
N CYS A 439 14.64 -8.12 14.52
CA CYS A 439 13.72 -7.52 13.58
C CYS A 439 12.58 -8.49 13.25
N ASP A 440 11.35 -8.10 13.52
CA ASP A 440 10.16 -8.91 13.22
C ASP A 440 9.89 -9.06 11.71
N ARG A 441 10.53 -8.22 10.87
CA ARG A 441 10.37 -8.24 9.42
C ARG A 441 11.40 -9.11 8.69
N CYS A 442 12.66 -9.08 9.10
CA CYS A 442 13.76 -9.74 8.39
C CYS A 442 14.60 -10.68 9.26
N ALA A 443 14.19 -10.90 10.52
CA ALA A 443 14.90 -11.71 11.52
C ALA A 443 16.34 -11.27 11.85
N ALA A 444 16.84 -10.18 11.27
CA ALA A 444 18.13 -9.63 11.63
C ALA A 444 18.18 -9.28 13.13
N ALA A 445 19.27 -9.66 13.79
CA ALA A 445 19.49 -9.47 15.22
C ALA A 445 20.58 -8.43 15.47
N PRO A 446 20.29 -7.12 15.38
CA PRO A 446 21.29 -6.09 15.68
C PRO A 446 21.66 -6.16 17.17
N GLY A 447 22.94 -5.91 17.49
CA GLY A 447 23.40 -5.90 18.89
C GLY A 447 22.88 -4.71 19.72
N VAL A 448 22.40 -3.65 19.06
CA VAL A 448 21.90 -2.41 19.68
C VAL A 448 20.58 -2.03 19.02
N TRP A 449 19.65 -1.49 19.80
CA TRP A 449 18.38 -0.99 19.28
C TRP A 449 18.55 0.26 18.41
N SER A 450 17.77 0.35 17.34
CA SER A 450 17.62 1.52 16.48
C SER A 450 16.17 1.69 16.02
N ALA A 451 15.75 2.93 15.78
CA ALA A 451 14.38 3.23 15.29
C ALA A 451 14.05 2.55 13.96
N ARG A 452 15.07 2.30 13.13
CA ARG A 452 14.98 1.54 11.88
C ARG A 452 15.91 0.34 11.92
N CYS A 453 15.46 -0.81 11.41
CA CYS A 453 16.31 -1.98 11.26
C CYS A 453 17.49 -1.67 10.32
N PRO A 454 18.76 -1.90 10.75
CA PRO A 454 19.92 -1.65 9.88
C PRO A 454 19.97 -2.53 8.62
N SER A 455 19.33 -3.71 8.66
CA SER A 455 19.33 -4.67 7.53
C SER A 455 18.24 -4.34 6.50
N CYS A 456 16.97 -4.28 6.90
CA CYS A 456 15.86 -4.08 5.95
C CYS A 456 15.31 -2.66 5.90
N GLY A 457 15.77 -1.76 6.77
CA GLY A 457 15.32 -0.36 6.84
C GLY A 457 13.92 -0.15 7.43
N GLY A 458 13.24 -1.21 7.90
CA GLY A 458 11.91 -1.15 8.47
C GLY A 458 11.86 -0.34 9.77
N PHE A 459 10.82 0.49 9.93
CA PHE A 459 10.62 1.36 11.10
C PHE A 459 9.86 0.65 12.23
N ASP A 460 10.33 0.82 13.47
CA ASP A 460 9.74 0.21 14.68
C ASP A 460 9.47 -1.30 14.53
N THR A 461 10.44 -2.01 13.94
CA THR A 461 10.37 -3.46 13.72
C THR A 461 11.20 -4.27 14.71
N LEU A 462 11.95 -3.62 15.61
CA LEU A 462 12.83 -4.30 16.56
C LEU A 462 12.05 -4.62 17.85
N SER A 463 12.03 -5.90 18.20
CA SER A 463 11.43 -6.43 19.43
C SER A 463 12.51 -7.11 20.28
N TRP A 464 12.41 -6.99 21.61
CA TRP A 464 13.28 -7.70 22.55
C TRP A 464 12.65 -9.05 22.87
N ARG A 465 13.21 -10.13 22.33
CA ARG A 465 12.66 -11.47 22.48
C ARG A 465 13.73 -12.53 22.32
N GLU A 466 13.38 -13.75 22.71
CA GLU A 466 14.19 -14.92 22.41
C GLU A 466 13.91 -15.42 21.00
N THR A 467 14.96 -15.95 20.37
CA THR A 467 14.86 -16.72 19.13
C THR A 467 14.97 -18.20 19.48
N ALA A 468 14.21 -19.04 18.77
CA ALA A 468 14.31 -20.49 18.92
C ALA A 468 15.64 -21.03 18.38
N GLU A 469 16.28 -20.30 17.46
CA GLU A 469 17.55 -20.68 16.88
C GLU A 469 18.69 -20.32 17.83
N ALA A 470 19.45 -21.34 18.26
CA ALA A 470 20.79 -21.14 18.77
C ALA A 470 21.62 -20.44 17.68
N PRO A 471 22.55 -19.52 18.04
CA PRO A 471 23.45 -18.96 17.04
C PRO A 471 24.11 -20.11 16.26
N GLU A 472 24.28 -19.97 14.94
CA GLU A 472 25.18 -20.85 14.19
C GLU A 472 26.49 -20.92 14.98
N ALA A 473 26.76 -22.09 15.56
CA ALA A 473 27.92 -22.27 16.40
C ALA A 473 29.13 -22.03 15.49
N VAL A 474 29.81 -20.90 15.69
CA VAL A 474 31.06 -20.57 14.99
C VAL A 474 32.08 -21.71 15.14
N GLY A 475 31.96 -22.50 16.22
CA GLY A 475 32.72 -23.74 16.41
C GLY A 475 32.39 -24.87 15.43
N ALA A 476 31.13 -25.06 15.03
CA ALA A 476 30.73 -26.14 14.11
C ALA A 476 31.23 -25.92 12.68
N ALA A 477 31.31 -24.66 12.23
CA ALA A 477 31.87 -24.31 10.92
C ALA A 477 33.42 -24.37 10.89
N MET A 478 34.08 -24.26 12.05
CA MET A 478 35.55 -24.31 12.19
C MET A 478 36.09 -25.71 12.52
N LEU A 479 35.24 -26.62 12.99
CA LEU A 479 35.59 -28.00 13.31
C LEU A 479 36.26 -28.76 12.14
N PRO A 480 35.78 -28.64 10.88
CA PRO A 480 36.45 -29.25 9.72
C PRO A 480 37.87 -28.70 9.46
N LEU A 481 38.13 -27.44 9.80
CA LEU A 481 39.43 -26.78 9.65
C LEU A 481 40.43 -27.16 10.75
N ILE A 482 39.95 -27.59 11.92
CA ILE A 482 40.78 -27.95 13.08
C ILE A 482 41.12 -29.44 13.09
N VAL A 483 40.21 -30.29 12.60
CA VAL A 483 40.38 -31.76 12.62
C VAL A 483 41.07 -32.30 11.36
N GLY A 484 41.24 -31.46 10.32
CA GLY A 484 41.86 -31.88 9.06
C GLY A 484 40.89 -32.70 8.20
N GLU A 485 40.80 -32.35 6.91
CA GLU A 485 39.91 -33.00 5.93
C GLU A 485 40.23 -34.48 5.70
N ASP A 486 41.40 -34.94 6.18
CA ASP A 486 41.92 -36.30 5.96
C ASP A 486 41.04 -37.39 6.59
N ALA A 487 40.41 -37.15 7.75
CA ALA A 487 39.56 -38.14 8.43
C ALA A 487 38.22 -38.37 7.70
N THR A 488 37.62 -37.31 7.17
CA THR A 488 36.36 -37.41 6.41
C THR A 488 36.54 -37.97 4.99
N GLN A 489 37.73 -37.87 4.40
CA GLN A 489 38.05 -38.49 3.11
C GLN A 489 38.41 -39.97 3.25
N THR A 490 39.01 -40.38 4.38
CA THR A 490 39.29 -41.80 4.63
C THR A 490 38.02 -42.61 4.85
N ASP A 491 37.08 -42.11 5.67
CA ASP A 491 35.81 -42.81 5.91
C ASP A 491 34.97 -42.95 4.64
N ARG A 492 34.89 -41.91 3.79
CA ARG A 492 34.18 -41.97 2.50
C ARG A 492 34.85 -42.89 1.48
N ALA A 493 36.18 -42.89 1.43
CA ALA A 493 36.92 -43.77 0.52
C ALA A 493 36.83 -45.25 0.95
N GLU A 494 36.61 -45.51 2.24
CA GLU A 494 36.42 -46.86 2.77
C GLU A 494 34.98 -47.35 2.54
N GLU A 495 33.96 -46.50 2.72
CA GLU A 495 32.57 -46.79 2.33
C GLU A 495 32.43 -47.03 0.81
N ASP A 496 33.02 -46.18 -0.04
CA ASP A 496 32.98 -46.34 -1.50
C ASP A 496 33.68 -47.64 -1.96
N ARG A 497 34.72 -48.10 -1.23
CA ARG A 497 35.39 -49.37 -1.50
C ARG A 497 34.54 -50.57 -1.10
N LEU A 498 33.90 -50.50 0.07
CA LEU A 498 33.00 -51.55 0.55
C LEU A 498 31.78 -51.71 -0.38
N ASP A 499 31.23 -50.60 -0.88
CA ASP A 499 30.13 -50.60 -1.84
C ASP A 499 30.55 -51.13 -3.22
N ALA A 500 31.79 -50.83 -3.66
CA ALA A 500 32.34 -51.37 -4.91
C ALA A 500 32.62 -52.89 -4.83
N GLU A 501 33.14 -53.38 -3.70
CA GLU A 501 33.38 -54.81 -3.46
C GLU A 501 32.04 -55.57 -3.38
N ALA A 502 31.03 -55.01 -2.70
CA ALA A 502 29.69 -55.59 -2.66
C ALA A 502 29.03 -55.64 -4.05
N ALA A 503 29.28 -54.64 -4.90
CA ALA A 503 28.80 -54.62 -6.28
C ALA A 503 29.51 -55.66 -7.18
N GLU A 504 30.82 -55.87 -7.03
CA GLU A 504 31.55 -56.90 -7.76
C GLU A 504 31.14 -58.33 -7.33
N GLU A 505 30.87 -58.54 -6.05
CA GLU A 505 30.42 -59.83 -5.52
C GLU A 505 29.01 -60.19 -6.03
N ALA A 506 28.09 -59.21 -6.07
CA ALA A 506 26.78 -59.38 -6.67
C ALA A 506 26.82 -59.70 -8.17
N VAL A 507 27.79 -59.14 -8.91
CA VAL A 507 28.00 -59.44 -10.33
C VAL A 507 28.61 -60.84 -10.54
N ARG A 508 29.43 -61.32 -9.61
CA ARG A 508 29.97 -62.69 -9.62
C ARG A 508 28.92 -63.76 -9.36
N GLU A 509 28.03 -63.53 -8.39
CA GLU A 509 26.91 -64.46 -8.11
C GLU A 509 25.88 -64.53 -9.23
N ALA A 510 25.75 -63.47 -10.04
CA ALA A 510 24.82 -63.41 -11.17
C ALA A 510 25.35 -64.04 -12.47
N ALA A 511 26.61 -64.50 -12.52
CA ALA A 511 27.19 -65.11 -13.71
C ALA A 511 26.80 -66.61 -13.82
N PRO A 512 26.00 -67.03 -14.81
CA PRO A 512 25.63 -68.43 -14.95
C PRO A 512 26.85 -69.28 -15.34
N ALA A 513 27.09 -70.35 -14.57
CA ALA A 513 28.09 -71.37 -14.89
C ALA A 513 27.85 -71.89 -16.31
N ARG A 514 28.79 -71.60 -17.22
CA ARG A 514 28.77 -72.17 -18.57
C ARG A 514 29.30 -73.62 -18.50
N PRO A 515 28.65 -74.57 -19.18
CA PRO A 515 29.11 -75.95 -19.28
C PRO A 515 30.42 -76.08 -20.05
#